data_AF-A0A972Z975-F1
#
_entry.id   AF-A0A972Z975-F1
#
_cell.length_a   1.000
_cell.length_b   1.000
_cell.length_c   1.000
_cell.angle_alpha   90.00
_cell.angle_beta   90.00
_cell.angle_gamma   90.00
#
_symmetry.space_group_name_H-M   'P 1'
#
loop_
_entity.id
_entity.type
_entity.pdbx_description
1 polymer ?
#
loop_
_entity_poly.entity_id
_entity_poly.type
_entity_poly.pdbx_seq_one_letter_code
_entity_poly.pdbx_strand_id
1 'polypeptide(L)'
;MELEFQPLTMMELRSEPGEILDRVSKNGEAFIIEKNGQHKACLVPVSAFFPDIQKIRLNKELDALREKGERVKINIAASKELELYFSEKEDIEIRVVLPHGYPNVVPRVYASPIKEGAPHRWRDGSLCIFGAIANWNPGEHDVLYIMKLVREWLNCYKQWKNTGTWGGMKNNI
;
A
#
# COMPACT_ATOMS: atom_id res chain seq x y z
N MET A 1 -6.34 18.16 -9.79
CA MET A 1 -7.69 17.75 -9.40
C MET A 1 -8.21 18.79 -8.44
N GLU A 2 -9.31 19.43 -8.78
CA GLU A 2 -9.98 20.40 -7.92
C GLU A 2 -11.02 19.62 -7.11
N LEU A 3 -10.96 19.71 -5.78
CA LEU A 3 -11.93 19.08 -4.89
C LEU A 3 -12.91 20.14 -4.44
N GLU A 4 -14.18 19.95 -4.75
CA GLU A 4 -15.25 20.77 -4.21
C GLU A 4 -15.68 20.19 -2.86
N PHE A 5 -15.48 20.99 -1.81
CA PHE A 5 -15.81 20.57 -0.46
C PHE A 5 -17.24 20.92 -0.10
N GLN A 6 -18.00 19.92 0.32
CA GLN A 6 -19.32 20.12 0.90
C GLN A 6 -19.19 20.27 2.42
N PRO A 7 -19.93 21.20 3.06
CA PRO A 7 -19.97 21.27 4.51
C PRO A 7 -20.61 19.98 5.06
N LEU A 8 -20.00 19.42 6.10
CA LEU A 8 -20.52 18.27 6.84
C LEU A 8 -20.60 18.62 8.32
N THR A 9 -21.81 18.64 8.85
CA THR A 9 -22.02 18.92 10.27
C THR A 9 -21.60 17.72 11.12
N MET A 10 -21.18 18.00 12.35
CA MET A 10 -20.92 16.94 13.33
C MET A 10 -22.15 16.08 13.65
N MET A 11 -23.36 16.59 13.41
CA MET A 11 -24.60 15.84 13.61
C MET A 11 -24.80 14.82 12.50
N GLU A 12 -24.69 15.24 11.23
CA GLU A 12 -24.77 14.34 10.07
C GLU A 12 -23.71 13.23 10.13
N LEU A 13 -22.46 13.59 10.46
CA LEU A 13 -21.38 12.61 10.62
C LEU A 13 -21.66 11.53 11.69
N ARG A 14 -22.44 11.87 12.72
CA ARG A 14 -22.81 10.91 13.78
C ARG A 14 -24.01 10.05 13.40
N SER A 15 -24.96 10.60 12.67
CA SER A 15 -26.18 9.89 12.28
C SER A 15 -25.90 8.81 11.26
N GLU A 16 -25.07 9.10 10.25
CA GLU A 16 -24.87 8.23 9.08
C GLU A 16 -23.38 8.06 8.70
N PRO A 17 -22.49 7.68 9.64
CA PRO A 17 -21.05 7.63 9.39
C PRO A 17 -20.68 6.67 8.24
N GLY A 18 -21.37 5.54 8.11
CA GLY A 18 -21.11 4.56 7.06
C GLY A 18 -21.43 5.09 5.66
N GLU A 19 -22.58 5.74 5.50
CA GLU A 19 -23.02 6.31 4.21
C GLU A 19 -22.09 7.44 3.75
N ILE A 20 -21.67 8.30 4.67
CA ILE A 20 -20.71 9.37 4.38
C ILE A 20 -19.38 8.78 3.90
N LEU A 21 -18.87 7.74 4.55
CA LEU A 21 -17.63 7.07 4.14
C LEU A 21 -17.78 6.37 2.77
N ASP A 22 -18.96 5.83 2.47
CA ASP A 22 -19.28 5.28 1.15
C ASP A 22 -19.29 6.37 0.06
N ARG A 23 -19.89 7.53 0.35
CA ARG A 23 -19.86 8.71 -0.56
C ARG A 23 -18.44 9.19 -0.83
N VAL A 24 -17.60 9.29 0.20
CA VAL A 24 -16.19 9.65 0.03
C VAL A 24 -15.46 8.60 -0.80
N SER A 25 -15.50 7.33 -0.40
CA SER A 25 -14.69 6.27 -1.02
C SER A 25 -15.15 5.91 -2.44
N LYS A 26 -16.46 5.80 -2.67
CA LYS A 26 -17.07 5.37 -3.93
C LYS A 26 -17.34 6.58 -4.83
N ASN A 27 -18.08 7.58 -4.37
CA ASN A 27 -18.49 8.71 -5.20
C ASN A 27 -17.37 9.75 -5.37
N GLY A 28 -16.37 9.74 -4.48
CA GLY A 28 -15.26 10.69 -4.55
C GLY A 28 -15.57 12.04 -3.91
N GLU A 29 -16.63 12.10 -3.11
CA GLU A 29 -17.04 13.34 -2.45
C GLU A 29 -16.00 13.76 -1.40
N ALA A 30 -15.88 15.08 -1.21
CA ALA A 30 -15.01 15.68 -0.22
C ALA A 30 -15.85 16.53 0.73
N PHE A 31 -15.61 16.37 2.03
CA PHE A 31 -16.34 17.09 3.06
C PHE A 31 -15.41 17.92 3.93
N ILE A 32 -15.84 19.10 4.32
CA ILE A 32 -15.24 19.86 5.42
C ILE A 32 -16.09 19.64 6.67
N ILE A 33 -15.46 19.12 7.72
CA ILE A 33 -16.12 18.92 9.01
C ILE A 33 -16.09 20.23 9.79
N GLU A 34 -17.28 20.73 10.12
CA GLU A 34 -17.44 21.98 10.86
C GLU A 34 -17.88 21.77 12.31
N LYS A 35 -17.34 22.59 13.21
CA LYS A 35 -17.81 22.70 14.59
C LYS A 35 -17.82 24.18 15.01
N ASN A 36 -19.01 24.68 15.38
CA ASN A 36 -19.23 26.08 15.77
C ASN A 36 -18.79 27.07 14.68
N GLY A 37 -19.10 26.80 13.41
CA GLY A 37 -18.74 27.66 12.28
C GLY A 37 -17.24 27.69 11.95
N GLN A 38 -16.45 26.77 12.51
CA GLN A 38 -15.03 26.64 12.20
C GLN A 38 -14.74 25.30 11.52
N HIS A 39 -13.94 25.33 10.45
CA HIS A 39 -13.43 24.13 9.79
C HIS A 39 -12.42 23.42 10.72
N LYS A 40 -12.64 22.13 10.98
CA LYS A 40 -11.80 21.35 11.91
C LYS A 40 -11.01 20.23 11.23
N ALA A 41 -11.62 19.60 10.24
CA ALA A 41 -11.03 18.49 9.51
C ALA A 41 -11.67 18.41 8.13
N CYS A 42 -11.14 17.55 7.27
CA CYS A 42 -11.81 17.17 6.04
C CYS A 42 -11.84 15.66 5.89
N LEU A 43 -12.85 15.17 5.18
CA LEU A 43 -12.90 13.80 4.68
C LEU A 43 -12.70 13.88 3.17
N VAL A 44 -11.68 13.18 2.69
CA VAL A 44 -11.36 13.09 1.27
C VAL A 44 -11.07 11.65 0.89
N PRO A 45 -11.30 11.25 -0.38
CA PRO A 45 -10.90 9.93 -0.84
C PRO A 45 -9.37 9.80 -0.75
N VAL A 46 -8.84 8.61 -0.45
CA VAL A 46 -7.37 8.40 -0.38
C VAL A 46 -6.70 8.77 -1.71
N SER A 47 -7.38 8.54 -2.84
CA SER A 47 -6.93 8.94 -4.18
C SER A 47 -6.73 10.45 -4.36
N ALA A 48 -7.30 11.29 -3.51
CA ALA A 48 -7.04 12.74 -3.51
C ALA A 48 -5.57 13.08 -3.31
N PHE A 49 -4.83 12.24 -2.56
CA PHE A 49 -3.42 12.43 -2.27
C PHE A 49 -2.49 11.90 -3.38
N PHE A 50 -3.02 11.11 -4.32
CA PHE A 50 -2.25 10.41 -5.36
C PHE A 50 -2.87 10.69 -6.74
N PRO A 51 -2.79 11.94 -7.23
CA PRO A 51 -3.46 12.34 -8.48
C PRO A 51 -2.96 11.60 -9.72
N ASP A 52 -1.79 11.00 -9.64
CA ASP A 52 -1.12 10.22 -10.67
C ASP A 52 -1.42 8.72 -10.60
N ILE A 53 -2.05 8.25 -9.52
CA ILE A 53 -2.59 6.89 -9.41
C ILE A 53 -4.09 6.95 -9.70
N GLN A 54 -4.53 6.18 -10.70
CA GLN A 54 -5.96 6.13 -11.03
C GLN A 54 -6.78 5.67 -9.82
N LYS A 55 -7.83 6.42 -9.46
CA LYS A 55 -8.72 6.11 -8.32
C LYS A 55 -9.23 4.67 -8.35
N ILE A 56 -9.67 4.21 -9.53
CA ILE A 56 -10.18 2.83 -9.74
C ILE A 56 -9.08 1.81 -9.38
N ARG A 57 -7.83 2.09 -9.78
CA ARG A 57 -6.72 1.21 -9.48
C ARG A 57 -6.47 1.13 -7.98
N LEU A 58 -6.34 2.28 -7.31
CA LEU A 58 -6.09 2.33 -5.87
C LEU A 58 -7.21 1.66 -5.07
N ASN A 59 -8.48 1.89 -5.43
CA ASN A 59 -9.61 1.24 -4.78
C ASN A 59 -9.54 -0.29 -4.97
N LYS A 60 -9.24 -0.77 -6.18
CA LYS A 60 -9.05 -2.20 -6.46
C LYS A 60 -7.97 -2.82 -5.57
N GLU A 61 -6.83 -2.14 -5.39
CA GLU A 61 -5.76 -2.61 -4.48
C GLU A 61 -6.27 -2.78 -3.05
N LEU A 62 -6.91 -1.74 -2.50
CA LEU A 62 -7.38 -1.73 -1.12
C LEU A 62 -8.52 -2.73 -0.88
N ASP A 63 -9.45 -2.85 -1.83
CA ASP A 63 -10.56 -3.79 -1.77
C ASP A 63 -10.03 -5.24 -1.80
N ALA A 64 -9.08 -5.54 -2.68
CA ALA A 64 -8.48 -6.87 -2.77
C ALA A 64 -7.75 -7.26 -1.47
N LEU A 65 -6.99 -6.33 -0.88
CA LEU A 65 -6.36 -6.52 0.43
C LEU A 65 -7.40 -6.82 1.52
N ARG A 66 -8.48 -6.04 1.56
CA ARG A 66 -9.58 -6.23 2.52
C ARG A 66 -10.27 -7.59 2.35
N GLU A 67 -10.57 -7.99 1.12
CA GLU A 67 -11.21 -9.28 0.80
C GLU A 67 -10.35 -10.47 1.20
N LYS A 68 -9.02 -10.35 1.13
CA LYS A 68 -8.08 -11.36 1.62
C LYS A 68 -7.83 -11.28 3.13
N GLY A 69 -8.41 -10.32 3.83
CA GLY A 69 -8.23 -10.13 5.27
C GLY A 69 -6.84 -9.62 5.64
N GLU A 70 -6.10 -9.02 4.71
CA GLU A 70 -4.80 -8.42 4.98
C GLU A 70 -4.98 -7.19 5.88
N ARG A 71 -4.27 -7.16 7.01
CA ARG A 71 -4.26 -6.00 7.90
C ARG A 71 -3.21 -5.01 7.40
N VAL A 72 -3.66 -4.01 6.67
CA VAL A 72 -2.79 -2.96 6.11
C VAL A 72 -2.91 -1.68 6.91
N LYS A 73 -1.77 -1.11 7.29
CA LYS A 73 -1.69 0.29 7.74
C LYS A 73 -1.24 1.14 6.56
N ILE A 74 -1.95 2.24 6.33
CA ILE A 74 -1.68 3.16 5.23
C ILE A 74 -0.96 4.39 5.78
N ASN A 75 0.08 4.83 5.09
CA ASN A 75 0.78 6.10 5.36
C ASN A 75 1.01 6.86 4.06
N ILE A 76 1.10 8.18 4.16
CA ILE A 76 1.48 9.04 3.04
C ILE A 76 2.85 9.60 3.38
N ALA A 77 3.87 9.20 2.62
CA ALA A 77 5.23 9.64 2.85
C ALA A 77 5.38 11.14 2.59
N ALA A 78 6.44 11.75 3.14
CA ALA A 78 6.80 13.13 2.82
C ALA A 78 7.07 13.34 1.31
N SER A 79 7.48 12.28 0.60
CA SER A 79 7.61 12.24 -0.86
C SER A 79 6.27 12.24 -1.61
N LYS A 80 5.13 12.22 -0.90
CA LYS A 80 3.77 12.06 -1.45
C LYS A 80 3.54 10.72 -2.15
N GLU A 81 4.26 9.70 -1.73
CA GLU A 81 4.06 8.32 -2.15
C GLU A 81 3.23 7.56 -1.11
N LEU A 82 2.48 6.57 -1.59
CA LEU A 82 1.63 5.75 -0.72
C LEU A 82 2.46 4.61 -0.13
N GLU A 83 2.50 4.51 1.19
CA GLU A 83 3.16 3.42 1.89
C GLU A 83 2.12 2.51 2.54
N LEU A 84 2.23 1.22 2.27
CA LEU A 84 1.41 0.17 2.84
C LEU A 84 2.28 -0.67 3.75
N TYR A 85 1.87 -0.78 5.01
CA TYR A 85 2.58 -1.50 6.06
C TYR A 85 1.81 -2.76 6.42
N PHE A 86 2.53 -3.87 6.48
CA PHE A 86 2.02 -5.19 6.84
C PHE A 86 2.89 -5.78 7.93
N SER A 87 2.28 -6.52 8.86
CA SER A 87 3.01 -7.30 9.85
C SER A 87 2.97 -8.77 9.47
N GLU A 88 4.13 -9.38 9.35
CA GLU A 88 4.30 -10.81 9.12
C GLU A 88 4.82 -11.51 10.38
N LYS A 89 4.95 -12.85 10.29
CA LYS A 89 5.51 -13.67 11.36
C LYS A 89 6.92 -13.20 11.75
N GLU A 90 7.31 -13.54 12.98
CA GLU A 90 8.64 -13.20 13.54
C GLU A 90 8.88 -11.67 13.66
N ASP A 91 7.81 -10.90 13.86
CA ASP A 91 7.83 -9.43 14.02
C ASP A 91 8.49 -8.69 12.84
N ILE A 92 8.35 -9.26 11.63
CA ILE A 92 8.82 -8.62 10.41
C ILE A 92 7.75 -7.64 9.91
N GLU A 93 8.11 -6.37 9.83
CA GLU A 93 7.32 -5.34 9.15
C GLU A 93 7.70 -5.29 7.66
N ILE A 94 6.70 -5.40 6.80
CA ILE A 94 6.84 -5.18 5.36
C ILE A 94 6.27 -3.81 5.03
N ARG A 95 7.05 -3.03 4.27
CA ARG A 95 6.62 -1.75 3.71
C ARG A 95 6.64 -1.83 2.20
N VAL A 96 5.47 -1.70 1.58
CA VAL A 96 5.29 -1.55 0.13
C VAL A 96 5.05 -0.09 -0.18
N VAL A 97 5.90 0.50 -1.02
CA VAL A 97 5.79 1.89 -1.49
C VAL A 97 5.24 1.87 -2.90
N LEU A 98 4.06 2.46 -3.10
CA LEU A 98 3.52 2.75 -4.44
C LEU A 98 4.06 4.12 -4.87
N PRO A 99 5.01 4.15 -5.82
CA PRO A 99 5.65 5.38 -6.24
C PRO A 99 4.73 6.21 -7.11
N HIS A 100 5.17 7.44 -7.40
CA HIS A 100 4.55 8.23 -8.44
C HIS A 100 4.57 7.49 -9.80
N GLY A 101 3.45 7.53 -10.52
CA GLY A 101 3.25 6.83 -11.79
C GLY A 101 2.83 5.36 -11.66
N TYR A 102 2.56 4.87 -10.45
CA TYR A 102 1.92 3.56 -10.25
C TYR A 102 0.55 3.49 -10.96
N PRO A 103 0.20 2.39 -11.65
CA PRO A 103 0.89 1.09 -11.68
C PRO A 103 2.01 0.97 -12.71
N ASN A 104 2.24 1.96 -13.58
CA ASN A 104 3.24 1.86 -14.66
C ASN A 104 4.68 1.91 -14.14
N VAL A 105 4.88 2.43 -12.92
CA VAL A 105 6.15 2.34 -12.19
C VAL A 105 6.05 1.24 -11.13
N VAL A 106 7.06 0.37 -11.10
CA VAL A 106 7.12 -0.77 -10.19
C VAL A 106 7.17 -0.33 -8.72
N PRO A 107 6.38 -0.94 -7.82
CA PRO A 107 6.47 -0.68 -6.39
C PRO A 107 7.82 -1.06 -5.79
N ARG A 108 8.25 -0.30 -4.78
CA ARG A 108 9.42 -0.65 -3.96
C ARG A 108 8.96 -1.38 -2.72
N VAL A 109 9.71 -2.39 -2.31
CA VAL A 109 9.35 -3.24 -1.18
C VAL A 109 10.50 -3.31 -0.19
N TYR A 110 10.20 -3.19 1.10
CA TYR A 110 11.17 -3.30 2.19
C TYR A 110 10.64 -4.29 3.22
N ALA A 111 11.56 -4.98 3.90
CA ALA A 111 11.25 -5.79 5.07
C ALA A 111 12.24 -5.46 6.19
N SER A 112 11.77 -5.46 7.44
CA SER A 112 12.60 -5.17 8.62
C SER A 112 12.08 -5.93 9.84
N PRO A 113 12.95 -6.49 10.70
CA PRO A 113 14.40 -6.49 10.59
C PRO A 113 14.92 -7.55 9.59
N ILE A 114 15.92 -7.19 8.78
CA ILE A 114 16.60 -8.10 7.85
C ILE A 114 18.11 -7.93 8.03
N LYS A 115 18.83 -9.06 8.14
CA LYS A 115 20.29 -9.07 8.32
C LYS A 115 20.99 -8.35 7.16
N GLU A 116 22.00 -7.56 7.48
CA GLU A 116 22.84 -6.91 6.46
C GLU A 116 23.54 -7.96 5.59
N GLY A 117 23.68 -7.68 4.29
CA GLY A 117 24.24 -8.61 3.32
C GLY A 117 23.31 -9.77 2.93
N ALA A 118 22.03 -9.75 3.35
CA ALA A 118 21.05 -10.71 2.86
C ALA A 118 20.98 -10.70 1.31
N PRO A 119 20.98 -11.86 0.64
CA PRO A 119 20.86 -11.93 -0.81
C PRO A 119 19.58 -11.27 -1.33
N HIS A 120 19.59 -10.86 -2.60
CA HIS A 120 18.42 -10.25 -3.27
C HIS A 120 17.85 -9.04 -2.52
N ARG A 121 18.74 -8.25 -1.93
CA ARG A 121 18.46 -6.94 -1.34
C ARG A 121 19.33 -5.89 -2.01
N TRP A 122 18.71 -4.81 -2.45
CA TRP A 122 19.40 -3.68 -3.05
C TRP A 122 20.13 -2.85 -1.99
N ARG A 123 21.04 -1.98 -2.44
CA ARG A 123 21.85 -1.13 -1.54
C ARG A 123 21.01 -0.13 -0.75
N ASP A 124 19.87 0.28 -1.29
CA ASP A 124 18.90 1.15 -0.60
C ASP A 124 18.06 0.39 0.44
N GLY A 125 18.30 -0.91 0.59
CA GLY A 125 17.62 -1.80 1.52
C GLY A 125 16.32 -2.40 0.98
N SER A 126 15.89 -2.05 -0.23
CA SER A 126 14.70 -2.63 -0.86
C SER A 126 14.95 -4.08 -1.27
N LEU A 127 13.90 -4.88 -1.30
CA LEU A 127 13.93 -6.26 -1.74
C LEU A 127 13.91 -6.30 -3.27
N CYS A 128 14.80 -7.11 -3.85
CA CYS A 128 14.82 -7.38 -5.29
C CYS A 128 13.73 -8.41 -5.65
N ILE A 129 12.46 -8.02 -5.46
CA ILE A 129 11.30 -8.85 -5.83
C ILE A 129 11.15 -8.86 -7.35
N PHE A 130 11.06 -7.66 -7.94
CA PHE A 130 10.97 -7.49 -9.38
C PHE A 130 12.38 -7.29 -9.95
N GLY A 131 12.79 -8.18 -10.86
CA GLY A 131 14.16 -8.25 -11.42
C GLY A 131 14.98 -9.46 -10.98
N ALA A 132 14.63 -10.10 -9.85
CA ALA A 132 15.20 -11.41 -9.48
C ALA A 132 14.17 -12.53 -9.32
N ILE A 133 12.92 -12.21 -8.96
CA ILE A 133 11.85 -13.21 -8.78
C ILE A 133 10.83 -13.15 -9.92
N ALA A 134 10.41 -11.95 -10.30
CA ALA A 134 9.37 -11.75 -11.30
C ALA A 134 9.62 -10.49 -12.13
N ASN A 135 8.89 -10.37 -13.24
CA ASN A 135 8.74 -9.11 -13.97
C ASN A 135 7.46 -8.41 -13.53
N TRP A 136 7.49 -7.08 -13.42
CA TRP A 136 6.29 -6.31 -13.08
C TRP A 136 5.40 -6.14 -14.31
N ASN A 137 4.13 -6.55 -14.21
CA ASN A 137 3.11 -6.31 -15.22
C ASN A 137 2.02 -5.39 -14.63
N PRO A 138 1.94 -4.11 -15.04
CA PRO A 138 0.98 -3.17 -14.49
C PRO A 138 -0.48 -3.53 -14.76
N GLY A 139 -0.76 -4.32 -15.80
CA GLY A 139 -2.11 -4.76 -16.16
C GLY A 139 -2.63 -5.92 -15.30
N GLU A 140 -1.73 -6.74 -14.75
CA GLU A 140 -2.07 -8.00 -14.09
C GLU A 140 -1.69 -8.04 -12.61
N HIS A 141 -0.52 -7.51 -12.25
CA HIS A 141 0.03 -7.63 -10.90
C HIS A 141 -0.46 -6.51 -10.01
N ASP A 142 -0.72 -6.82 -8.75
CA ASP A 142 -1.27 -5.93 -7.72
C ASP A 142 -0.47 -6.09 -6.40
N VAL A 143 -0.89 -5.38 -5.34
CA VAL A 143 -0.23 -5.43 -4.03
C VAL A 143 -0.35 -6.81 -3.38
N LEU A 144 -1.43 -7.55 -3.63
CA LEU A 144 -1.55 -8.94 -3.17
C LEU A 144 -0.51 -9.85 -3.82
N TYR A 145 -0.31 -9.70 -5.12
CA TYR A 145 0.73 -10.42 -5.85
C TYR A 145 2.12 -10.07 -5.30
N ILE A 146 2.37 -8.80 -5.00
CA ILE A 146 3.61 -8.38 -4.31
C ILE A 146 3.76 -9.13 -2.98
N MET A 147 2.74 -9.13 -2.13
CA MET A 147 2.79 -9.80 -0.83
C MET A 147 3.04 -11.30 -0.94
N LYS A 148 2.49 -11.96 -1.97
CA LYS A 148 2.82 -13.37 -2.27
C LYS A 148 4.32 -13.53 -2.52
N LEU A 149 4.91 -12.72 -3.40
CA LEU A 149 6.34 -12.79 -3.71
C LEU A 149 7.22 -12.43 -2.51
N VAL A 150 6.79 -11.50 -1.67
CA VAL A 150 7.52 -11.15 -0.44
C VAL A 150 7.56 -12.32 0.53
N ARG A 151 6.44 -13.03 0.69
CA ARG A 151 6.39 -14.24 1.54
C ARG A 151 7.31 -15.34 1.00
N GLU A 152 7.38 -15.51 -0.32
CA GLU A 152 8.35 -16.41 -0.96
C GLU A 152 9.80 -15.97 -0.69
N TRP A 153 10.10 -14.67 -0.82
CA TRP A 153 11.41 -14.11 -0.47
C TRP A 153 11.77 -14.33 1.00
N LEU A 154 10.84 -14.11 1.92
CA LEU A 154 11.05 -14.32 3.36
C LEU A 154 11.31 -15.79 3.70
N ASN A 155 10.67 -16.72 3.01
CA ASN A 155 10.96 -18.15 3.15
C ASN A 155 12.38 -18.49 2.70
N CYS A 156 12.84 -17.97 1.57
CA CYS A 156 14.22 -18.13 1.10
C CYS A 156 15.22 -17.49 2.07
N TYR A 157 14.89 -16.30 2.61
CA TYR A 157 15.70 -15.62 3.62
C TYR A 157 15.83 -16.45 4.90
N LYS A 158 14.74 -17.07 5.38
CA LYS A 158 14.77 -17.97 6.54
C LYS A 158 15.67 -19.18 6.30
N GLN A 159 15.61 -19.77 5.11
CA GLN A 159 16.50 -20.88 4.74
C GLN A 159 17.96 -20.42 4.73
N TRP A 160 18.26 -19.30 4.06
CA TRP A 160 19.60 -18.73 4.00
C TRP A 160 20.18 -18.42 5.39
N LYS A 161 19.37 -17.86 6.29
CA LYS A 161 19.79 -17.58 7.67
C LYS A 161 20.24 -18.85 8.40
N ASN A 162 19.62 -19.99 8.10
CA ASN A 162 19.89 -21.28 8.75
C ASN A 162 21.02 -22.06 8.08
N THR A 163 21.14 -21.99 6.75
CA THR A 163 22.05 -22.87 5.97
C THR A 163 23.21 -22.14 5.30
N GLY A 164 23.16 -20.81 5.22
CA GLY A 164 24.08 -19.99 4.43
C GLY A 164 23.81 -19.99 2.92
N THR A 165 22.89 -20.85 2.44
CA THR A 165 22.57 -21.01 1.02
C THR A 165 21.20 -20.44 0.74
N TRP A 166 21.11 -19.56 -0.26
CA TRP A 166 19.82 -19.02 -0.70
C TRP A 166 18.99 -20.13 -1.33
N GLY A 167 17.77 -20.32 -0.82
CA GLY A 167 16.82 -21.27 -1.40
C GLY A 167 16.54 -20.87 -2.84
N GLY A 168 16.93 -21.72 -3.79
CA GLY A 168 16.74 -21.47 -5.22
C GLY A 168 15.28 -21.12 -5.49
N MET A 169 15.04 -19.83 -5.75
CA MET A 169 13.75 -19.37 -6.24
C MET A 169 13.54 -20.03 -7.59
N LYS A 170 12.39 -20.66 -7.80
CA LYS A 170 12.07 -21.23 -9.12
C LYS A 170 12.04 -20.09 -10.12
N ASN A 171 13.10 -19.98 -10.92
CA ASN A 171 13.17 -19.08 -12.07
C ASN A 171 12.13 -19.56 -13.10
N ASN A 172 10.89 -19.10 -12.97
CA ASN A 172 9.97 -19.09 -14.10
C ASN A 172 10.14 -17.73 -14.77
N ILE A 173 11.19 -17.62 -15.59
CA ILE A 173 11.31 -16.60 -16.63
C ILE A 173 10.35 -16.97 -17.75
#